data_AF-C4RL12-F1
#
_entry.id   AF-C4RL12-F1
#
_cell.length_a   1.000
_cell.length_b   1.000
_cell.length_c   1.000
_cell.angle_alpha   90.00
_cell.angle_beta   90.00
_cell.angle_gamma   90.00
#
_symmetry.space_group_name_H-M   'P 1'
#
loop_
_entity.id
_entity.type
_entity.pdbx_description
1 polymer ?
#
loop_
_entity_poly.entity_id
_entity_poly.type
_entity_poly.pdbx_seq_one_letter_code
_entity_poly.pdbx_strand_id
1 'polypeptide(L)'
;MGDASFNKASDALLCLEMHRRAGLAVSSSAIPVNAGANVSLELPVAGFRIQAPCRIVYVVNERQANGFAYGTLSGHPESGEEEFVVTRDLDNRVWFSIRAFSRPSSRLLRLAEPLSHLAQRAMTLRYLSALRSIASSP
;
A
#
# COMPACT_ATOMS: atom_id res chain seq x y z
N MET A 1 -22.69 -10.17 2.68
CA MET A 1 -21.68 -9.30 3.31
C MET A 1 -20.41 -9.16 2.46
N GLY A 2 -19.95 -10.22 1.76
CA GLY A 2 -18.72 -10.17 0.95
C GLY A 2 -18.66 -9.10 -0.14
N ASP A 3 -19.76 -8.84 -0.87
CA ASP A 3 -19.80 -7.80 -1.91
C ASP A 3 -19.57 -6.40 -1.37
N ALA A 4 -20.24 -6.07 -0.27
CA ALA A 4 -20.07 -4.79 0.40
C ALA A 4 -18.64 -4.64 0.94
N SER A 5 -18.08 -5.69 1.55
CA SER A 5 -16.70 -5.68 2.04
C SER A 5 -15.67 -5.58 0.90
N PHE A 6 -15.88 -6.27 -0.22
CA PHE A 6 -15.02 -6.20 -1.40
C PHE A 6 -15.01 -4.78 -1.99
N ASN A 7 -16.19 -4.17 -2.16
CA ASN A 7 -16.30 -2.81 -2.70
C ASN A 7 -15.68 -1.79 -1.74
N LYS A 8 -16.01 -1.85 -0.43
CA LYS A 8 -15.40 -0.97 0.58
C LYS A 8 -13.87 -1.09 0.61
N ALA A 9 -13.34 -2.31 0.55
CA ALA A 9 -11.89 -2.54 0.53
C ALA A 9 -11.25 -2.06 -0.78
N SER A 10 -11.89 -2.30 -1.92
CA SER A 10 -11.41 -1.84 -3.23
C SER A 10 -11.34 -0.32 -3.29
N ASP A 11 -12.41 0.36 -2.89
CA ASP A 11 -12.48 1.82 -2.86
C ASP A 11 -11.44 2.40 -1.91
N ALA A 12 -11.32 1.83 -0.71
CA ALA A 12 -10.34 2.25 0.28
C ALA A 12 -8.90 2.04 -0.19
N LEU A 13 -8.65 0.98 -0.96
CA LEU A 13 -7.34 0.73 -1.54
C LEU A 13 -7.05 1.74 -2.65
N LEU A 14 -7.90 1.83 -3.66
CA LEU A 14 -7.70 2.70 -4.83
C LEU A 14 -7.70 4.19 -4.49
N CYS A 15 -8.38 4.60 -3.42
CA CYS A 15 -8.36 5.97 -2.91
C CYS A 15 -7.24 6.22 -1.87
N LEU A 16 -6.37 5.23 -1.64
CA LEU A 16 -5.25 5.27 -0.69
C LEU A 16 -5.65 5.50 0.78
N GLU A 17 -6.91 5.21 1.13
CA GLU A 17 -7.42 5.35 2.49
C GLU A 17 -6.80 4.32 3.44
N MET A 18 -6.50 3.12 2.94
CA MET A 18 -5.72 2.13 3.69
C MET A 18 -4.38 2.70 4.17
N HIS A 19 -3.66 3.43 3.30
CA HIS A 19 -2.38 4.04 3.64
C HIS A 19 -2.55 5.12 4.72
N ARG A 20 -3.57 5.97 4.58
CA ARG A 20 -3.90 7.00 5.58
C ARG A 20 -4.24 6.42 6.94
N ARG A 21 -5.13 5.42 6.99
CA ARG A 21 -5.51 4.73 8.23
C ARG A 21 -4.38 3.93 8.83
N ALA A 22 -3.44 3.48 8.01
CA ALA A 22 -2.21 2.90 8.48
C ALA A 22 -1.24 3.95 9.04
N GLY A 23 -1.61 5.23 9.14
CA GLY A 23 -0.88 6.30 9.81
C GLY A 23 0.17 6.99 8.94
N LEU A 24 0.00 6.93 7.61
CA LEU A 24 0.79 7.70 6.66
C LEU A 24 0.06 8.99 6.30
N ALA A 25 0.81 10.08 6.09
CA ALA A 25 0.29 11.17 5.28
C ALA A 25 0.43 10.78 3.80
N VAL A 26 -0.62 11.01 3.01
CA VAL A 26 -0.70 10.55 1.63
C VAL A 26 -1.13 11.67 0.72
N SER A 27 -0.34 11.94 -0.31
CA SER A 27 -0.74 12.76 -1.46
C SER A 27 -0.63 11.95 -2.74
N SER A 28 -1.52 12.22 -3.70
CA SER A 28 -1.52 11.57 -5.00
C SER A 28 -1.91 12.59 -6.06
N SER A 29 -1.33 12.43 -7.25
CA SER A 29 -1.73 13.19 -8.45
C SER A 29 -3.08 12.76 -9.04
N ALA A 30 -3.60 11.58 -8.65
CA ALA A 30 -4.92 11.10 -9.06
C ALA A 30 -5.58 10.22 -7.98
N ILE A 31 -6.88 10.39 -7.77
CA ILE A 31 -7.73 9.58 -6.89
C ILE A 31 -9.08 9.33 -7.57
N PRO A 32 -9.56 8.07 -7.72
CA PRO A 32 -8.83 6.83 -7.49
C PRO A 32 -7.53 6.76 -8.31
N VAL A 33 -6.53 6.02 -7.83
CA VAL A 33 -5.24 5.93 -8.52
C VAL A 33 -5.38 5.30 -9.90
N ASN A 34 -4.55 5.74 -10.84
CA ASN A 34 -4.41 5.17 -12.17
C ASN A 34 -2.94 4.99 -12.54
N ALA A 35 -2.67 4.19 -13.57
CA ALA A 35 -1.31 3.96 -14.04
C ALA A 35 -0.62 5.30 -14.40
N GLY A 36 0.60 5.49 -13.91
CA GLY A 36 1.38 6.72 -14.09
C GLY A 36 1.16 7.79 -13.02
N ALA A 37 0.19 7.64 -12.10
CA ALA A 37 0.00 8.57 -11.00
C ALA A 37 1.20 8.54 -10.03
N ASN A 38 1.72 9.71 -9.69
CA ASN A 38 2.69 9.87 -8.61
C ASN A 38 1.97 9.90 -7.26
N VAL A 39 2.53 9.19 -6.29
CA VAL A 39 2.05 9.09 -4.90
C VAL A 39 3.20 9.46 -3.97
N SER A 40 2.94 10.28 -2.96
CA SER A 40 3.89 10.52 -1.86
C SER A 40 3.32 9.94 -0.58
N LEU A 41 4.06 9.03 0.04
CA LEU A 41 3.78 8.50 1.36
C LEU A 41 4.77 9.13 2.35
N GLU A 42 4.26 9.63 3.47
CA GLU A 42 5.11 10.13 4.56
C GLU A 42 4.80 9.42 5.87
N LEU A 43 5.83 8.86 6.51
CA LEU A 43 5.73 8.25 7.82
C LEU A 43 6.38 9.16 8.88
N PRO A 44 5.61 9.72 9.83
CA PRO A 44 6.17 10.41 10.97
C PRO A 44 6.78 9.41 11.95
N VAL A 45 8.07 9.56 12.25
CA VAL A 45 8.83 8.70 13.19
C VAL A 45 9.70 9.57 14.09
N ALA A 46 9.44 9.56 15.40
CA ALA A 46 10.28 10.19 16.42
C ALA A 46 10.73 11.64 16.11
N GLY A 47 9.81 12.48 15.59
CA GLY A 47 10.09 13.88 15.23
C GLY A 47 10.63 14.09 13.81
N PHE A 48 10.96 13.01 13.08
CA PHE A 48 11.33 13.05 11.67
C PHE A 48 10.18 12.61 10.77
N ARG A 49 10.27 12.93 9.47
CA ARG A 49 9.36 12.43 8.44
C ARG A 49 10.15 11.66 7.39
N ILE A 50 9.84 10.38 7.27
CA ILE A 50 10.41 9.53 6.23
C ILE A 50 9.53 9.71 4.99
N GLN A 51 10.12 10.19 3.90
CA GLN A 51 9.44 10.33 2.62
C GLN A 51 9.62 9.07 1.78
N ALA A 52 8.53 8.66 1.15
CA ALA A 52 8.44 7.49 0.30
C ALA A 52 7.69 7.88 -0.99
N PRO A 53 8.36 8.56 -1.94
CA PRO A 53 7.78 8.86 -3.24
C PRO A 53 7.69 7.59 -4.10
N CYS A 54 6.53 7.39 -4.72
CA CYS A 54 6.19 6.23 -5.52
C CYS A 54 5.46 6.65 -6.80
N ARG A 55 5.40 5.74 -7.78
CA ARG A 55 4.60 5.88 -8.99
C ARG A 55 3.81 4.61 -9.26
N ILE A 56 2.52 4.76 -9.48
CA ILE A 56 1.63 3.66 -9.84
C ILE A 56 2.06 3.11 -11.20
N VAL A 57 2.43 1.83 -11.25
CA VAL A 57 2.91 1.16 -12.47
C VAL A 57 1.76 0.52 -13.24
N TYR A 58 0.79 -0.06 -12.55
CA TYR A 58 -0.45 -0.58 -13.12
C TYR A 58 -1.58 -0.59 -12.10
N VAL A 59 -2.80 -0.74 -12.60
CA VAL A 59 -4.03 -0.95 -11.81
C VAL A 59 -4.68 -2.25 -12.22
N VAL A 60 -5.22 -2.98 -11.25
CA VAL A 60 -6.04 -4.18 -11.46
C VAL A 60 -7.50 -3.75 -11.33
N ASN A 61 -8.30 -4.02 -12.36
CA ASN A 61 -9.73 -3.74 -12.39
C ASN A 61 -10.45 -4.89 -13.09
N GLU A 62 -10.76 -5.92 -12.30
CA GLU A 62 -11.44 -7.13 -12.74
C GLU A 62 -12.69 -7.35 -11.89
N ARG A 63 -13.61 -8.18 -12.38
CA ARG A 63 -14.87 -8.48 -11.69
C ARG A 63 -14.69 -9.02 -10.26
N GLN A 64 -13.57 -9.69 -10.01
CA GLN A 64 -13.26 -10.36 -8.75
C GLN A 64 -11.95 -9.88 -8.12
N ALA A 65 -11.28 -8.87 -8.70
CA ALA A 65 -10.01 -8.37 -8.21
C ALA A 65 -9.85 -6.87 -8.50
N ASN A 66 -9.44 -6.09 -7.49
CA ASN A 66 -9.13 -4.68 -7.64
C ASN A 66 -7.85 -4.35 -6.88
N GLY A 67 -7.04 -3.45 -7.44
CA GLY A 67 -5.78 -3.11 -6.80
C GLY A 67 -4.86 -2.27 -7.68
N PHE A 68 -3.62 -2.15 -7.26
CA PHE A 68 -2.57 -1.48 -8.01
C PHE A 68 -1.21 -1.95 -7.53
N ALA A 69 -0.18 -1.67 -8.33
CA ALA A 69 1.19 -1.69 -7.85
C ALA A 69 1.84 -0.33 -8.05
N TYR A 70 2.79 0.01 -7.17
CA TYR A 70 3.69 1.14 -7.38
C TYR A 70 5.13 0.69 -7.43
N GLY A 71 5.94 1.43 -8.19
CA GLY A 71 7.39 1.43 -8.08
C GLY A 71 7.86 2.61 -7.23
N THR A 72 8.91 2.41 -6.44
CA THR A 72 9.55 3.45 -5.64
C THR A 72 10.33 4.42 -6.53
N LEU A 73 10.30 5.72 -6.22
CA LEU A 73 11.08 6.77 -6.91
C LEU A 73 12.31 7.18 -6.10
N SER A 74 13.21 7.96 -6.71
CA SER A 74 14.36 8.56 -6.02
C SER A 74 13.92 9.37 -4.79
N GLY A 75 14.61 9.17 -3.67
CA GLY A 75 14.24 9.72 -2.36
C GLY A 75 13.52 8.71 -1.46
N HIS A 76 13.03 7.60 -2.02
CA HIS A 76 12.48 6.50 -1.24
C HIS A 76 13.60 5.70 -0.53
N PRO A 77 13.44 5.30 0.75
CA PRO A 77 14.45 4.54 1.48
C PRO A 77 14.73 3.16 0.86
N GLU A 78 13.69 2.56 0.28
CA GLU A 78 13.79 1.30 -0.47
C GLU A 78 13.67 1.54 -1.97
N SER A 79 14.29 0.67 -2.76
CA SER A 79 14.14 0.61 -4.22
C SER A 79 13.44 -0.70 -4.60
N GLY A 80 12.24 -0.63 -5.17
CA GLY A 80 11.43 -1.81 -5.43
C GLY A 80 10.05 -1.52 -6.00
N GLU A 81 9.23 -2.56 -6.05
CA GLU A 81 7.81 -2.49 -6.38
C GLU A 81 6.99 -3.14 -5.27
N GLU A 82 5.79 -2.62 -5.05
CA GLU A 82 4.82 -3.18 -4.13
C GLU A 82 3.42 -3.20 -4.77
N GLU A 83 2.84 -4.39 -4.81
CA GLU A 83 1.50 -4.70 -5.30
C GLU A 83 0.55 -4.87 -4.12
N PHE A 84 -0.63 -4.26 -4.24
CA PHE A 84 -1.74 -4.37 -3.31
C PHE A 84 -2.98 -4.79 -4.10
N VAL A 85 -3.56 -5.94 -3.76
CA VAL A 85 -4.75 -6.46 -4.46
C VAL A 85 -5.76 -7.00 -3.46
N VAL A 86 -7.01 -6.59 -3.61
CA VAL A 86 -8.16 -7.21 -2.99
C VAL A 86 -8.78 -8.16 -3.99
N THR A 87 -8.98 -9.42 -3.61
CA THR A 87 -9.70 -10.41 -4.42
C THR A 87 -10.94 -10.93 -3.70
N ARG A 88 -11.89 -11.47 -4.46
CA ARG A 88 -13.06 -12.17 -3.94
C ARG A 88 -13.25 -13.50 -4.66
N ASP A 89 -13.47 -14.57 -3.92
CA ASP A 89 -13.77 -15.88 -4.50
C ASP A 89 -15.27 -16.10 -4.75
N LEU A 90 -15.62 -17.27 -5.29
CA LEU A 90 -17.01 -17.65 -5.62
C LEU A 90 -17.90 -17.77 -4.38
N ASP A 91 -17.32 -17.97 -3.19
CA ASP A 91 -18.02 -18.04 -1.91
C ASP A 91 -18.15 -16.64 -1.25
N ASN A 92 -17.82 -15.57 -1.98
CA ASN A 92 -17.80 -14.19 -1.51
C ASN A 92 -16.82 -13.94 -0.36
N ARG A 93 -15.78 -14.75 -0.20
CA ARG A 93 -14.70 -14.47 0.75
C ARG A 93 -13.76 -13.46 0.12
N VAL A 94 -13.39 -12.45 0.90
CA VAL A 94 -12.52 -11.37 0.47
C VAL A 94 -11.13 -11.60 1.01
N TRP A 95 -10.14 -11.53 0.13
CA TRP A 95 -8.73 -11.66 0.44
C TRP A 95 -8.02 -10.36 0.11
N PHE A 96 -7.00 -10.04 0.89
CA PHE A 96 -6.10 -8.93 0.62
C PHE A 96 -4.67 -9.44 0.61
N SER A 97 -3.97 -9.19 -0.50
CA SER A 97 -2.59 -9.58 -0.69
C SER A 97 -1.70 -8.36 -0.89
N ILE A 98 -0.55 -8.39 -0.24
CA ILE A 98 0.56 -7.47 -0.47
C ILE A 98 1.72 -8.29 -1.02
N ARG A 99 2.25 -7.92 -2.19
CA ARG A 99 3.47 -8.52 -2.75
C ARG A 99 4.48 -7.43 -2.96
N ALA A 100 5.63 -7.53 -2.30
CA ALA A 100 6.69 -6.55 -2.40
C ALA A 100 7.99 -7.23 -2.81
N PHE A 101 8.74 -6.60 -3.71
CA PHE A 101 10.16 -6.90 -3.91
C PHE A 101 10.94 -5.60 -3.78
N SER A 102 11.91 -5.57 -2.87
CA SER A 102 12.70 -4.37 -2.61
C SER A 102 14.15 -4.70 -2.32
N ARG A 103 15.01 -3.70 -2.55
CA ARG A 103 16.41 -3.66 -2.13
C ARG A 103 16.70 -2.28 -1.51
N PRO A 104 17.62 -2.18 -0.54
CA PRO A 104 18.01 -0.90 0.03
C PRO A 104 18.48 0.09 -1.05
N SER A 105 18.02 1.34 -1.00
CA SER A 105 18.36 2.33 -2.04
C SER A 105 19.79 2.88 -1.92
N SER A 106 20.46 2.67 -0.78
CA SER A 106 21.85 3.09 -0.55
C SER A 106 22.69 2.09 0.26
N ARG A 107 24.02 2.20 0.17
CA ARG A 107 24.96 1.39 0.96
C ARG A 107 24.86 1.63 2.47
N LEU A 108 24.52 2.85 2.89
CA LEU A 108 24.29 3.18 4.31
C LEU A 108 23.05 2.46 4.85
N LEU A 109 21.97 2.42 4.08
CA LEU A 109 20.74 1.72 4.44
C LEU A 109 20.91 0.20 4.45
N ARG A 110 21.85 -0.33 3.66
CA ARG A 110 22.20 -1.76 3.70
C ARG A 110 22.75 -2.20 5.07
N LEU A 111 23.40 -1.30 5.83
CA LEU A 111 23.83 -1.62 7.20
C LEU A 111 22.65 -1.64 8.20
N ALA A 112 21.51 -1.05 7.84
CA ALA A 112 20.28 -1.05 8.61
C ALA A 112 19.26 -2.09 8.11
N GLU A 113 19.67 -3.05 7.28
CA GLU A 113 18.79 -4.03 6.63
C GLU A 113 17.90 -4.84 7.60
N PRO A 114 18.38 -5.31 8.78
CA PRO A 114 17.49 -5.96 9.74
C PRO A 114 16.38 -5.04 10.25
N LEU A 115 16.69 -3.74 10.44
CA LEU A 115 15.71 -2.73 10.86
C LEU A 115 14.72 -2.40 9.74
N SER A 116 15.17 -2.36 8.48
CA SER A 116 14.26 -2.11 7.35
C SER A 116 13.25 -3.24 7.18
N HIS A 117 13.66 -4.50 7.34
CA HIS A 117 12.72 -5.64 7.33
C HIS A 117 11.68 -5.58 8.46
N LEU A 118 12.09 -5.18 9.67
CA LEU A 118 11.16 -4.98 10.79
C LEU A 118 10.18 -3.84 10.50
N ALA A 119 10.67 -2.73 9.96
CA ALA A 119 9.83 -1.59 9.58
C ALA A 119 8.83 -1.97 8.48
N GLN A 120 9.28 -2.68 7.44
CA GLN A 120 8.41 -3.21 6.38
C GLN A 120 7.32 -4.11 6.96
N ARG A 121 7.70 -5.09 7.80
CA ARG A 121 6.74 -6.00 8.42
C ARG A 121 5.73 -5.27 9.31
N ALA A 122 6.17 -4.29 10.10
CA ALA A 122 5.27 -3.47 10.89
C ALA A 122 4.30 -2.69 10.01
N MET A 123 4.75 -2.15 8.88
CA MET A 123 3.92 -1.42 7.93
C MET A 123 2.90 -2.33 7.23
N THR A 124 3.31 -3.53 6.80
CA THR A 124 2.42 -4.56 6.25
C THR A 124 1.30 -4.90 7.24
N LEU A 125 1.62 -5.08 8.53
CA LEU A 125 0.61 -5.35 9.57
C LEU A 125 -0.35 -4.17 9.77
N ARG A 126 0.14 -2.92 9.69
CA ARG A 126 -0.69 -1.72 9.76
C ARG A 126 -1.64 -1.64 8.57
N TYR A 127 -1.19 -1.94 7.36
CA TYR A 127 -2.05 -2.00 6.16
C TYR A 127 -3.13 -3.07 6.28
N LEU A 128 -2.75 -4.29 6.68
CA LEU A 128 -3.70 -5.40 6.89
C LEU A 128 -4.77 -5.03 7.93
N SER A 129 -4.37 -4.45 9.05
CA SER A 129 -5.28 -4.00 10.10
C SER A 129 -6.21 -2.87 9.62
N ALA A 130 -5.66 -1.87 8.94
CA ALA A 130 -6.40 -0.74 8.41
C ALA A 130 -7.48 -1.17 7.41
N LEU A 131 -7.10 -2.01 6.43
CA LEU A 131 -8.04 -2.46 5.41
C LEU A 131 -9.11 -3.38 5.99
N ARG A 132 -8.74 -4.29 6.90
CA ARG A 132 -9.70 -5.15 7.61
C ARG A 132 -10.73 -4.33 8.37
N SER A 133 -10.28 -3.29 9.08
CA SER A 133 -11.16 -2.38 9.82
C SER A 133 -12.14 -1.66 8.88
N ILE A 134 -11.67 -1.13 7.75
CA ILE A 134 -12.53 -0.48 6.75
C ILE A 134 -13.57 -1.45 6.17
N ALA A 135 -13.12 -2.63 5.75
CA ALA A 135 -13.97 -3.64 5.12
C ALA A 135 -15.04 -4.21 6.06
N SER A 136 -14.81 -4.15 7.37
CA SER A 136 -15.70 -4.66 8.42
C SER A 136 -16.56 -3.57 9.07
N SER A 137 -16.34 -2.30 8.71
CA SER A 137 -17.14 -1.19 9.24
C SER A 137 -18.59 -1.26 8.70
N PRO A 138 -19.60 -0.87 9.50
CA PRO A 138 -21.00 -0.84 9.07
C PRO A 138 -21.21 -0.07 7.76
#